data_AF-A0A0F5VVZ1-F1
#
_entry.id   AF-A0A0F5VVZ1-F1
#
_cell.length_a   1.000
_cell.length_b   1.000
_cell.length_c   1.000
_cell.angle_alpha   90.00
_cell.angle_beta   90.00
_cell.angle_gamma   90.00
#
_symmetry.space_group_name_H-M   'P 1'
#
loop_
_entity.id
_entity.type
_entity.pdbx_description
1 polymer ?
#
loop_
_entity_poly.entity_id
_entity_poly.type
_entity_poly.pdbx_seq_one_letter_code
_entity_poly.pdbx_strand_id
1 'polypeptide(L)'
;MRPDLPASLPKHHLNTPLLDYLRAQGAPPSRPDDYTLGEWQLHAHPDLMDRLAELALGVPLNAAYGIPLLARKGVAAVAAQGTGTLLMRLPEPPADLKEGRWSVPELTGHGWWTVDAWQSDLRTVEGDHRLLMAIEQALSHTRDLMS
;
A
#
# COMPACT_ATOMS: atom_id res chain seq x y z
N MET A 1 5.69 22.09 9.55
CA MET A 1 4.50 21.43 8.96
C MET A 1 4.93 20.93 7.59
N ARG A 2 5.10 19.61 7.37
CA ARG A 2 5.55 19.08 6.07
C ARG A 2 4.42 19.33 5.04
N PRO A 3 4.67 20.04 3.93
CA PRO A 3 3.65 20.34 2.91
C PRO A 3 3.10 19.12 2.17
N ASP A 4 3.74 17.95 2.33
CA ASP A 4 3.54 16.77 1.48
C ASP A 4 2.79 15.63 2.19
N LEU A 5 1.84 15.95 3.07
CA LEU A 5 1.03 14.90 3.68
C LEU A 5 0.15 14.23 2.61
N PRO A 6 0.15 12.88 2.52
CA PRO A 6 -0.68 12.17 1.56
C PRO A 6 -2.16 12.54 1.70
N ALA A 7 -2.86 12.66 0.58
CA ALA A 7 -4.29 12.94 0.59
C ALA A 7 -5.06 11.78 1.25
N SER A 8 -6.13 12.08 1.99
CA SER A 8 -6.99 11.03 2.51
C SER A 8 -7.68 10.28 1.36
N LEU A 9 -7.64 8.94 1.41
CA LEU A 9 -8.30 8.11 0.41
C LEU A 9 -9.83 8.31 0.51
N PRO A 10 -10.52 8.68 -0.59
CA PRO A 10 -11.96 8.88 -0.56
C PRO A 10 -12.72 7.57 -0.31
N LYS A 11 -13.92 7.69 0.26
CA LYS A 11 -14.83 6.56 0.42
C LYS A 11 -15.35 6.11 -0.96
N HIS A 12 -15.04 4.88 -1.33
CA HIS A 12 -15.52 4.22 -2.55
C HIS A 12 -15.90 2.78 -2.20
N HIS A 13 -16.97 2.23 -2.78
CA HIS A 13 -17.44 0.88 -2.42
C HIS A 13 -16.35 -0.18 -2.65
N LEU A 14 -15.53 -0.03 -3.71
CA LEU A 14 -14.40 -0.92 -3.99
C LEU A 14 -13.33 -0.86 -2.91
N ASN A 15 -13.22 0.22 -2.15
CA ASN A 15 -12.26 0.32 -1.05
C ASN A 15 -12.80 -0.27 0.26
N THR A 16 -14.08 -0.67 0.35
CA THR A 16 -14.71 -1.06 1.62
C THR A 16 -13.93 -2.16 2.36
N PRO A 17 -13.58 -3.30 1.74
CA PRO A 17 -12.86 -4.35 2.47
C PRO A 17 -11.50 -3.89 2.99
N LEU A 18 -10.77 -3.12 2.17
CA LEU A 18 -9.49 -2.53 2.58
C LEU A 18 -9.69 -1.54 3.71
N LEU A 19 -10.60 -0.58 3.57
CA LEU A 19 -10.81 0.48 4.54
C LEU A 19 -11.30 -0.06 5.89
N ASP A 20 -12.09 -1.12 5.90
CA ASP A 20 -12.53 -1.78 7.13
C ASP A 20 -11.35 -2.48 7.82
N TYR A 21 -10.51 -3.19 7.05
CA TYR A 21 -9.26 -3.78 7.55
C TYR A 21 -8.29 -2.73 8.13
N LEU A 22 -8.07 -1.62 7.42
CA LEU A 22 -7.17 -0.57 7.87
C LEU A 22 -7.73 0.18 9.09
N ARG A 23 -9.05 0.42 9.12
CA ARG A 23 -9.71 1.07 10.27
C ARG A 23 -9.55 0.26 11.55
N ALA A 24 -9.62 -1.07 11.47
CA ALA A 24 -9.44 -1.94 12.65
C ALA A 24 -8.05 -1.80 13.28
N GLN A 25 -7.06 -1.30 12.54
CA GLN A 25 -5.69 -1.09 13.00
C GLN A 25 -5.41 0.35 13.42
N GLY A 26 -6.14 1.31 12.83
CA GLY A 26 -5.90 2.72 13.03
C GLY A 26 -5.96 3.13 14.50
N ALA A 27 -4.87 3.69 15.00
CA ALA A 27 -4.79 4.28 16.33
C ALA A 27 -4.37 5.75 16.24
N PRO A 28 -4.86 6.62 17.15
CA PRO A 28 -4.26 7.93 17.33
C PRO A 28 -2.83 7.80 17.89
N PRO A 29 -1.91 8.74 17.62
CA PRO A 29 -0.61 8.76 18.25
C PRO A 29 -0.76 8.83 19.78
N SER A 30 0.00 8.00 20.48
CA SER A 30 -0.03 7.91 21.94
C SER A 30 1.11 8.70 22.59
N ARG A 31 2.19 8.95 21.84
CA ARG A 31 3.37 9.69 22.30
C ARG A 31 3.77 10.80 21.33
N PRO A 32 4.44 11.86 21.80
CA PRO A 32 4.90 12.96 20.94
C PRO A 32 5.93 12.55 19.88
N ASP A 33 6.64 11.44 20.10
CA ASP A 33 7.67 10.90 19.22
C ASP A 33 7.15 9.80 18.27
N ASP A 34 5.87 9.45 18.34
CA ASP A 34 5.26 8.51 17.41
C ASP A 34 5.33 9.09 15.98
N TYR A 35 5.77 8.25 15.03
CA TYR A 35 5.58 8.56 13.62
C TYR A 35 4.09 8.66 13.32
N THR A 36 3.69 9.71 12.61
CA THR A 36 2.28 9.99 12.30
C THR A 36 2.07 10.21 10.81
N LEU A 37 0.86 9.88 10.36
CA LEU A 37 0.36 10.18 9.04
C LEU A 37 -1.00 10.86 9.17
N GLY A 38 -0.98 12.19 9.23
CA GLY A 38 -2.14 12.99 9.63
C GLY A 38 -2.45 12.79 11.11
N GLU A 39 -3.70 12.47 11.44
CA GLU A 39 -4.17 12.28 12.82
C GLU A 39 -3.92 10.86 13.37
N TRP A 40 -3.35 9.97 12.55
CA TRP A 40 -3.14 8.56 12.86
C TRP A 40 -1.68 8.27 13.11
N GLN A 41 -1.40 7.32 14.02
CA GLN A 41 -0.08 6.71 14.12
C GLN A 41 0.28 6.04 12.79
N LEU A 42 1.51 6.22 12.33
CA LEU A 42 1.99 5.60 11.11
C LEU A 42 2.17 4.09 11.36
N HIS A 43 1.46 3.28 10.58
CA HIS A 43 1.49 1.81 10.66
C HIS A 43 2.41 1.17 9.61
N ALA A 44 3.27 1.99 8.99
CA ALA A 44 4.37 1.59 8.13
C ALA A 44 5.69 2.15 8.68
N HIS A 45 6.80 1.44 8.51
CA HIS A 45 8.10 2.04 8.78
C HIS A 45 8.35 3.22 7.82
N PRO A 46 8.97 4.33 8.24
CA PRO A 46 9.26 5.47 7.36
C PRO A 46 9.97 5.06 6.06
N ASP A 47 10.98 4.19 6.12
CA ASP A 47 11.69 3.68 4.94
C ASP A 47 10.77 2.96 3.94
N LEU A 48 9.72 2.29 4.42
CA LEU A 48 8.74 1.63 3.56
C LEU A 48 7.83 2.65 2.86
N MET A 49 7.49 3.76 3.55
CA MET A 49 6.75 4.86 2.94
C MET A 49 7.58 5.55 1.86
N ASP A 50 8.86 5.81 2.12
CA ASP A 50 9.79 6.38 1.15
C ASP A 50 9.96 5.43 -0.05
N ARG A 51 10.12 4.13 0.21
CA ARG A 51 10.18 3.10 -0.83
C ARG A 51 8.91 3.05 -1.68
N LEU A 52 7.72 3.15 -1.08
CA LEU A 52 6.46 3.23 -1.83
C LEU A 52 6.42 4.48 -2.72
N ALA A 53 6.90 5.62 -2.22
CA ALA A 53 6.97 6.87 -2.99
C ALA A 53 7.92 6.76 -4.19
N GLU A 54 9.07 6.12 -4.02
CA GLU A 54 10.03 5.85 -5.12
C GLU A 54 9.40 4.98 -6.21
N LEU A 55 8.69 3.91 -5.80
CA LEU A 55 8.03 2.99 -6.70
C LEU A 55 6.75 3.55 -7.35
N ALA A 56 6.23 4.67 -6.86
CA ALA A 56 4.97 5.26 -7.32
C ALA A 56 5.05 5.87 -8.73
N LEU A 57 6.25 6.05 -9.29
CA LEU A 57 6.49 6.63 -10.61
C LEU A 57 5.70 7.93 -10.87
N GLY A 58 5.63 8.81 -9.87
CA GLY A 58 4.93 10.11 -9.96
C GLY A 58 3.43 10.06 -9.63
N VAL A 59 2.89 8.89 -9.25
CA VAL A 59 1.55 8.80 -8.64
C VAL A 59 1.62 9.36 -7.21
N PRO A 60 0.74 10.29 -6.82
CA PRO A 60 0.76 10.85 -5.48
C PRO A 60 0.34 9.81 -4.43
N LEU A 61 1.03 9.82 -3.29
CA LEU A 61 0.63 9.02 -2.14
C LEU A 61 -0.72 9.49 -1.60
N ASN A 62 -1.51 8.52 -1.16
CA ASN A 62 -2.72 8.70 -0.37
C ASN A 62 -2.50 8.08 1.02
N ALA A 63 -3.42 8.33 1.96
CA ALA A 63 -3.39 7.75 3.30
C ALA A 63 -4.78 7.34 3.77
N ALA A 64 -4.83 6.27 4.57
CA ALA A 64 -6.02 5.91 5.35
C ALA A 64 -5.57 5.25 6.66
N TYR A 65 -6.05 5.75 7.80
CA TYR A 65 -5.80 5.16 9.12
C TYR A 65 -4.31 4.89 9.41
N GLY A 66 -3.43 5.85 9.07
CA GLY A 66 -2.00 5.71 9.32
C GLY A 66 -1.23 4.86 8.30
N ILE A 67 -1.88 4.43 7.23
CA ILE A 67 -1.30 3.56 6.21
C ILE A 67 -1.14 4.35 4.90
N PRO A 68 0.09 4.48 4.36
CA PRO A 68 0.34 5.10 3.06
C PRO A 68 -0.09 4.18 1.91
N LEU A 69 -0.64 4.78 0.85
CA LEU A 69 -1.31 4.08 -0.26
C LEU A 69 -0.98 4.70 -1.61
N LEU A 70 -1.07 3.90 -2.66
CA LEU A 70 -1.26 4.36 -4.03
C LEU A 70 -2.70 4.12 -4.46
N ALA A 71 -3.26 5.10 -5.16
CA ALA A 71 -4.64 5.05 -5.63
C ALA A 71 -4.76 5.60 -7.05
N ARG A 72 -5.73 5.06 -7.79
CA ARG A 72 -6.13 5.56 -9.11
C ARG A 72 -7.58 6.03 -9.03
N LYS A 73 -7.81 7.32 -9.33
CA LYS A 73 -9.14 7.95 -9.27
C LYS A 73 -9.89 7.68 -7.95
N GLY A 74 -9.19 7.66 -6.82
CA GLY A 74 -9.77 7.44 -5.50
C GLY A 74 -9.96 5.98 -5.09
N VAL A 75 -9.63 5.01 -5.94
CA VAL A 75 -9.64 3.58 -5.60
C VAL A 75 -8.21 3.12 -5.30
N ALA A 76 -8.01 2.49 -4.15
CA ALA A 76 -6.68 2.03 -3.73
C ALA A 76 -6.22 0.84 -4.59
N ALA A 77 -4.93 0.86 -4.92
CA ALA A 77 -4.23 -0.16 -5.68
C ALA A 77 -3.11 -0.81 -4.86
N VAL A 78 -2.41 -0.03 -4.03
CA VAL A 78 -1.31 -0.52 -3.19
C VAL A 78 -1.41 0.11 -1.81
N ALA A 79 -1.16 -0.64 -0.74
CA ALA A 79 -1.03 -0.13 0.63
C ALA A 79 0.27 -0.65 1.24
N ALA A 80 1.02 0.19 1.95
CA ALA A 80 2.24 -0.26 2.63
C ALA A 80 2.05 -0.39 4.14
N GLN A 81 2.46 -1.52 4.70
CA GLN A 81 2.16 -1.91 6.08
C GLN A 81 3.37 -2.56 6.74
N GLY A 82 3.57 -2.25 8.02
CA GLY A 82 4.67 -2.76 8.82
C GLY A 82 6.03 -2.32 8.26
N THR A 83 7.02 -3.20 8.30
CA THR A 83 8.41 -2.88 7.94
C THR A 83 8.78 -3.23 6.50
N GLY A 84 7.89 -3.88 5.73
CA GLY A 84 8.22 -4.30 4.38
C GLY A 84 7.11 -5.00 3.60
N THR A 85 5.84 -4.89 4.01
CA THR A 85 4.75 -5.53 3.27
C THR A 85 4.01 -4.51 2.42
N LEU A 86 3.84 -4.82 1.14
CA LEU A 86 2.92 -4.16 0.23
C LEU A 86 1.68 -5.05 0.05
N LEU A 87 0.50 -4.51 0.33
CA LEU A 87 -0.76 -5.08 -0.11
C LEU A 87 -1.03 -4.56 -1.51
N MET A 88 -1.11 -5.44 -2.51
CA MET A 88 -1.35 -5.08 -3.91
C MET A 88 -2.67 -5.65 -4.38
N ARG A 89 -3.50 -4.80 -4.99
CA ARG A 89 -4.74 -5.19 -5.66
C ARG A 89 -4.44 -5.70 -7.06
N LEU A 90 -4.34 -7.02 -7.20
CA LEU A 90 -3.99 -7.69 -8.46
C LEU A 90 -5.07 -8.72 -8.83
N PRO A 91 -5.29 -8.95 -10.14
CA PRO A 91 -6.29 -9.93 -10.60
C PRO A 91 -5.91 -11.37 -10.20
N GLU A 92 -4.61 -11.65 -10.06
CA GLU A 92 -4.05 -12.96 -9.74
C GLU A 92 -2.87 -12.79 -8.74
N PRO A 93 -2.51 -13.85 -8.00
CA PRO A 93 -1.34 -13.82 -7.13
C PRO A 93 -0.06 -13.51 -7.93
N PRO A 94 0.83 -12.64 -7.43
CA PRO A 94 2.08 -12.32 -8.11
C PRO A 94 3.07 -13.49 -8.00
N ALA A 95 3.16 -14.32 -9.05
CA ALA A 95 3.94 -15.56 -9.06
C ALA A 95 5.47 -15.37 -8.95
N ASP A 96 5.99 -14.24 -9.45
CA ASP A 96 7.43 -13.98 -9.58
C ASP A 96 7.98 -13.03 -8.50
N LEU A 97 7.18 -12.76 -7.47
CA LEU A 97 7.53 -11.89 -6.35
C LEU A 97 7.46 -12.69 -5.05
N LYS A 98 8.39 -12.37 -4.14
CA LYS A 98 8.34 -12.88 -2.77
C LYS A 98 7.09 -12.34 -2.08
N GLU A 99 6.33 -13.25 -1.48
CA GLU A 99 5.18 -12.90 -0.65
C GLU A 99 5.59 -12.05 0.55
N GLY A 100 4.67 -11.19 0.99
CA GLY A 100 4.86 -10.41 2.20
C GLY A 100 4.99 -11.29 3.45
N ARG A 101 5.46 -10.71 4.55
CA ARG A 101 5.75 -11.43 5.80
C ARG A 101 4.56 -12.23 6.36
N TRP A 102 3.35 -11.76 6.09
CA TRP A 102 2.09 -12.32 6.56
C TRP A 102 1.07 -12.31 5.44
N SER A 103 0.15 -13.28 5.46
CA SER A 103 -1.05 -13.27 4.63
C SER A 103 -2.16 -12.50 5.34
N VAL A 104 -3.09 -11.96 4.55
CA VAL A 104 -4.28 -11.25 5.05
C VAL A 104 -5.51 -11.88 4.42
N PRO A 105 -5.99 -13.03 4.93
CA PRO A 105 -7.02 -13.83 4.26
C PRO A 105 -8.31 -13.08 3.96
N GLU A 106 -8.71 -12.17 4.86
CA GLU A 106 -9.87 -11.30 4.70
C GLU A 106 -9.77 -10.36 3.49
N LEU A 107 -8.55 -10.00 3.06
CA LEU A 107 -8.33 -9.20 1.86
C LEU A 107 -8.03 -10.06 0.62
N THR A 108 -7.44 -11.24 0.79
CA THR A 108 -7.17 -12.17 -0.31
C THR A 108 -8.43 -12.57 -1.08
N GLY A 109 -9.55 -12.82 -0.38
CA GLY A 109 -10.86 -13.04 -1.01
C GLY A 109 -11.41 -11.85 -1.81
N HIS A 110 -10.76 -10.69 -1.70
CA HIS A 110 -11.12 -9.43 -2.38
C HIS A 110 -10.01 -8.95 -3.35
N GLY A 111 -9.14 -9.85 -3.80
CA GLY A 111 -8.13 -9.58 -4.83
C GLY A 111 -6.92 -8.81 -4.33
N TRP A 112 -6.60 -8.91 -3.04
CA TRP A 112 -5.39 -8.32 -2.45
C TRP A 112 -4.36 -9.38 -2.09
N TRP A 113 -3.13 -9.12 -2.48
CA TRP A 113 -2.00 -10.01 -2.27
C TRP A 113 -0.89 -9.30 -1.52
N THR A 114 -0.20 -10.03 -0.64
CA THR A 114 0.90 -9.49 0.15
C THR A 114 2.21 -9.73 -0.58
N VAL A 115 3.02 -8.70 -0.71
CA VAL A 115 4.31 -8.71 -1.43
C VAL A 115 5.38 -8.09 -0.55
N ASP A 116 6.58 -8.65 -0.55
CA ASP A 116 7.75 -8.07 0.11
C ASP A 116 8.23 -6.83 -0.66
N ALA A 117 8.36 -5.68 0.00
CA ALA A 117 8.76 -4.42 -0.64
C ALA A 117 10.24 -4.35 -1.05
N TRP A 118 11.05 -5.24 -0.49
CA TRP A 118 12.51 -5.26 -0.61
C TRP A 118 13.01 -6.33 -1.56
N GLN A 119 12.23 -7.41 -1.76
CA GLN A 119 12.56 -8.51 -2.67
C GLN A 119 14.00 -9.01 -2.49
N SER A 120 14.44 -9.13 -1.23
CA SER A 120 15.85 -9.34 -0.83
C SER A 120 16.55 -10.54 -1.47
N ASP A 121 15.78 -11.52 -1.96
CA ASP A 121 16.28 -12.77 -2.54
C ASP A 121 16.46 -12.66 -4.07
N LEU A 122 16.06 -11.54 -4.66
CA LEU A 122 16.28 -11.18 -6.06
C LEU A 122 17.46 -10.20 -6.17
N ARG A 123 18.13 -10.19 -7.34
CA ARG A 123 19.08 -9.10 -7.63
C ARG A 123 18.30 -7.78 -7.58
N THR A 124 18.81 -6.78 -6.86
CA THR A 124 18.08 -5.54 -6.56
C THR A 124 17.42 -4.91 -7.79
N VAL A 125 18.11 -4.82 -8.93
CA VAL A 125 17.55 -4.25 -10.17
C VAL A 125 16.39 -5.08 -10.73
N GLU A 126 16.49 -6.41 -10.69
CA GLU A 126 15.43 -7.31 -11.18
C GLU A 126 14.21 -7.29 -10.24
N GLY A 127 14.45 -7.31 -8.93
CA GLY A 127 13.38 -7.19 -7.92
C GLY A 127 12.64 -5.86 -8.04
N ASP A 128 13.38 -4.76 -8.20
CA ASP A 128 12.81 -3.42 -8.40
C ASP A 128 11.99 -3.36 -9.69
N HIS A 129 12.51 -3.91 -10.80
CA HIS A 129 11.77 -3.94 -12.06
C HIS A 129 10.46 -4.71 -11.93
N ARG A 130 10.47 -5.89 -11.31
CA ARG A 130 9.24 -6.69 -11.10
C ARG A 130 8.25 -6.01 -10.17
N LEU A 131 8.73 -5.35 -9.10
CA LEU A 131 7.86 -4.56 -8.21
C LEU A 131 7.20 -3.41 -8.95
N LEU A 132 7.94 -2.68 -9.77
CA LEU A 132 7.40 -1.60 -10.60
C LEU A 132 6.31 -2.13 -11.55
N MET A 133 6.59 -3.23 -12.25
CA MET A 133 5.60 -3.87 -13.14
C MET A 133 4.33 -4.31 -12.38
N ALA A 134 4.47 -4.87 -11.18
CA ALA A 134 3.33 -5.26 -10.36
C ALA A 134 2.52 -4.05 -9.86
N ILE A 135 3.18 -2.95 -9.50
CA ILE A 135 2.51 -1.71 -9.10
C ILE A 135 1.74 -1.09 -10.28
N GLU A 136 2.35 -1.06 -11.47
CA GLU A 136 1.67 -0.63 -12.70
C GLU A 136 0.46 -1.51 -13.01
N GLN A 137 0.60 -2.84 -12.86
CA GLN A 137 -0.49 -3.78 -13.03
C GLN A 137 -1.61 -3.53 -12.02
N ALA A 138 -1.29 -3.29 -10.74
CA ALA A 138 -2.29 -2.99 -9.71
C ALA A 138 -3.04 -1.69 -10.01
N LEU A 139 -2.33 -0.65 -10.46
CA LEU A 139 -2.93 0.63 -10.87
C LEU A 139 -3.80 0.48 -12.12
N SER A 140 -3.38 -0.33 -13.10
CA SER A 140 -4.16 -0.64 -14.30
C SER A 140 -5.40 -1.46 -13.96
N HIS A 141 -5.26 -2.52 -13.17
CA HIS A 141 -6.37 -3.36 -12.76
C HIS A 141 -7.40 -2.55 -11.98
N THR A 142 -6.95 -1.66 -11.08
CA THR A 142 -7.84 -0.74 -10.37
C THR A 142 -8.62 0.18 -11.31
N ARG A 143 -8.00 0.62 -12.42
CA ARG A 143 -8.70 1.38 -13.47
C ARG A 143 -9.84 0.56 -14.08
N ASP A 144 -9.56 -0.70 -14.40
CA ASP A 144 -10.48 -1.59 -15.09
C ASP A 144 -11.64 -2.06 -14.18
N LEU A 145 -11.45 -2.06 -12.85
CA LEU A 145 -12.54 -2.31 -11.89
C LEU A 145 -13.57 -1.16 -11.81
N MET A 146 -13.24 0.03 -12.34
CA MET A 146 -14.13 1.19 -12.33
C MET A 146 -14.88 1.40 -13.66
N SER A 147 -14.55 0.63 -14.71
CA SER A 147 -15.22 0.69 -16.02
C SER A 147 -16.46 -0.17 -16.05
#